data_AF-A0A7V1FTM6-F1
#
_entry.id   AF-A0A7V1FTM6-F1
#
_cell.length_a   1.000
_cell.length_b   1.000
_cell.length_c   1.000
_cell.angle_alpha   90.00
_cell.angle_beta   90.00
_cell.angle_gamma   90.00
#
_symmetry.space_group_name_H-M   'P 1'
#
loop_
_entity.id
_entity.type
_entity.pdbx_description
1 polymer ?
#
loop_
_entity_poly.entity_id
_entity_poly.type
_entity_poly.pdbx_seq_one_letter_code
_entity_poly.pdbx_strand_id
1 'polypeptide(L)'
;MVEHKNPNLKNKAVFVDRDMVMGIPARVFVATVLLTFFTAFVFCKYLPLLLGIAASLVLSLLILLPVYLVHRDDPEAYMVWLRSLFTAARLTASRSTRRRVLMLTHRAGGDLHIQSIFSTQESHP
;
A
#
# COMPACT_ATOMS: atom_id res chain seq x y z
N MET A 1 20.45 15.23 -25.58
CA MET A 1 19.82 14.01 -25.04
C MET A 1 18.32 14.14 -25.26
N VAL A 2 17.74 13.36 -26.17
CA VAL A 2 16.32 13.49 -26.55
C VAL A 2 15.50 12.64 -25.60
N GLU A 3 14.72 13.30 -24.75
CA GLU A 3 13.84 12.67 -23.78
C GLU A 3 12.71 11.93 -24.50
N HIS A 4 12.76 10.59 -24.50
CA HIS A 4 11.71 9.73 -25.06
C HIS A 4 10.46 9.77 -24.17
N LYS A 5 9.59 10.75 -24.43
CA LYS A 5 8.28 10.87 -23.77
C LYS A 5 7.31 9.86 -24.39
N ASN A 6 7.15 8.70 -23.75
CA ASN A 6 6.22 7.66 -24.20
C ASN A 6 4.76 8.15 -24.12
N PRO A 7 4.04 8.30 -25.24
CA PRO A 7 2.67 8.82 -25.28
C PRO A 7 1.62 7.84 -24.73
N ASN A 8 1.98 6.57 -24.46
CA ASN A 8 1.09 5.59 -23.83
C ASN A 8 0.97 5.77 -22.30
N LEU A 9 1.67 6.75 -21.70
CA LEU A 9 1.48 7.17 -20.31
C LEU A 9 0.36 8.23 -20.17
N LYS A 10 -0.61 8.28 -21.10
CA LYS A 10 -1.80 9.14 -21.01
C LYS A 10 -2.59 8.95 -19.71
N ASN A 11 -2.41 7.81 -19.05
CA ASN A 11 -3.01 7.54 -17.74
C ASN A 11 -2.10 7.95 -16.56
N LYS A 12 -1.18 8.90 -16.74
CA LYS A 12 -0.46 9.51 -15.61
C LYS A 12 -1.40 10.29 -14.68
N ALA A 13 -2.56 10.75 -15.16
CA ALA A 13 -3.54 11.46 -14.34
C ALA A 13 -4.41 10.52 -13.47
N VAL A 14 -4.31 9.19 -13.66
CA VAL A 14 -4.82 8.18 -12.70
C VAL A 14 -3.80 7.90 -11.60
N PHE A 15 -2.61 8.52 -11.62
CA PHE A 15 -1.84 8.73 -10.38
C PHE A 15 -2.54 9.81 -9.58
N VAL A 16 -3.58 9.34 -8.91
CA VAL A 16 -4.57 10.05 -8.11
C VAL A 16 -3.89 11.11 -7.24
N ASP A 17 -4.35 12.36 -7.39
CA ASP A 17 -4.17 13.39 -6.37
C ASP A 17 -4.92 12.89 -5.13
N ARG A 18 -4.20 12.21 -4.23
CA ARG A 18 -4.77 11.62 -3.02
C ARG A 18 -4.56 12.59 -1.89
N ASP A 19 -5.63 12.90 -1.18
CA ASP A 19 -5.57 13.59 0.11
C ASP A 19 -4.80 12.70 1.10
N MET A 20 -3.49 12.94 1.18
CA MET A 20 -2.59 12.34 2.15
C MET A 20 -2.24 13.40 3.18
N VAL A 21 -2.44 13.06 4.46
CA VAL A 21 -2.02 13.89 5.58
C VAL A 21 -0.84 13.17 6.23
N MET A 22 0.34 13.81 6.24
CA MET A 22 1.58 13.23 6.77
C MET A 22 1.96 11.86 6.18
N GLY A 23 1.71 11.63 4.89
CA GLY A 23 2.01 10.36 4.22
C GLY A 23 1.01 9.23 4.50
N ILE A 24 -0.07 9.50 5.24
CA ILE A 24 -1.17 8.56 5.49
C ILE A 24 -2.40 9.04 4.72
N PRO A 25 -3.17 8.17 4.05
CA PRO A 25 -4.45 8.56 3.46
C PRO A 25 -5.36 9.21 4.50
N ALA A 26 -5.91 10.39 4.20
CA ALA A 26 -6.67 11.20 5.15
C ALA A 26 -7.81 10.43 5.85
N ARG A 27 -8.48 9.53 5.12
CA ARG A 27 -9.56 8.69 5.65
C ARG A 27 -9.09 7.77 6.78
N VAL A 28 -7.92 7.14 6.63
CA VAL A 28 -7.35 6.24 7.64
C VAL A 28 -6.84 7.05 8.83
N PHE A 29 -6.23 8.20 8.57
CA PHE A 29 -5.78 9.11 9.63
C PHE A 29 -6.95 9.57 10.52
N VAL A 30 -8.04 10.07 9.92
CA VAL A 30 -9.22 10.54 10.65
C VAL A 30 -9.86 9.40 11.47
N ALA A 31 -10.01 8.21 10.88
CA ALA A 31 -10.55 7.05 11.59
C ALA A 31 -9.67 6.66 12.80
N THR A 32 -8.35 6.68 12.63
CA THR A 32 -7.40 6.34 13.68
C THR A 32 -7.41 7.36 14.81
N VAL A 33 -7.44 8.66 14.48
CA VAL A 33 -7.53 9.75 15.47
C VAL A 33 -8.86 9.70 16.24
N LEU A 34 -9.97 9.41 15.57
CA LEU A 34 -11.26 9.22 16.23
C LEU A 34 -11.22 8.07 17.23
N LEU A 35 -10.63 6.93 16.83
CA LEU A 35 -10.49 5.76 17.68
C LEU A 35 -9.60 6.06 18.91
N THR A 36 -8.45 6.70 18.71
CA THR A 36 -7.55 7.04 19.82
C THR A 36 -8.18 8.06 20.77
N PHE A 37 -8.88 9.07 20.24
CA PHE A 37 -9.60 10.05 21.05
C PHE A 37 -10.72 9.41 21.88
N PHE A 38 -11.52 8.54 21.26
CA PHE A 38 -12.57 7.79 21.98
C PHE A 38 -11.97 6.92 23.09
N THR A 39 -10.88 6.22 22.79
CA THR A 39 -10.20 5.36 23.76
C THR A 39 -9.63 6.17 24.93
N ALA A 40 -9.03 7.33 24.65
CA ALA A 40 -8.56 8.26 25.67
C ALA A 40 -9.70 8.77 26.56
N PHE A 41 -10.84 9.11 25.96
CA PHE A 41 -12.04 9.51 26.70
C PHE A 41 -12.52 8.41 27.65
N VAL A 42 -12.62 7.16 27.17
CA VAL A 42 -13.00 6.00 27.98
C VAL A 42 -12.02 5.82 29.15
N PHE A 43 -10.72 5.84 28.91
CA PHE A 43 -9.73 5.68 29.97
C PHE A 43 -9.76 6.81 31.00
N CYS A 44 -9.88 8.07 30.57
CA CYS A 44 -10.04 9.18 31.49
C CYS A 44 -11.35 9.12 32.29
N LYS A 45 -12.39 8.44 31.78
CA LYS A 45 -13.68 8.33 32.47
C LYS A 45 -13.71 7.21 33.52
N TYR A 46 -13.04 6.09 33.26
CA TYR A 46 -13.12 4.90 34.10
C TYR A 46 -11.87 4.64 34.97
N LEU A 47 -10.72 5.24 34.64
CA LEU A 47 -9.49 5.11 35.43
C LEU A 47 -9.17 6.40 36.18
N PRO A 48 -8.36 6.33 37.26
CA PRO A 48 -7.77 7.52 37.87
C PRO A 48 -7.04 8.36 36.83
N LEU A 49 -7.17 9.69 36.89
CA LEU A 49 -6.74 10.61 35.83
C LEU A 49 -5.29 10.38 35.35
N LEU A 50 -4.34 10.23 36.28
CA LEU A 50 -2.93 9.96 35.95
C LEU A 50 -2.76 8.62 35.22
N LEU A 51 -3.45 7.58 35.66
CA LEU A 51 -3.36 6.24 35.08
C LEU A 51 -4.08 6.19 33.72
N GLY A 52 -5.22 6.87 33.60
CA GLY A 52 -5.97 7.00 32.36
C GLY A 52 -5.18 7.74 31.28
N ILE A 53 -4.52 8.85 31.62
CA ILE A 53 -3.64 9.58 30.69
C ILE A 53 -2.48 8.70 30.26
N ALA A 54 -1.75 8.07 31.20
CA ALA A 54 -0.62 7.21 30.87
C ALA A 54 -1.04 6.02 29.98
N ALA A 55 -2.12 5.32 30.33
CA ALA A 55 -2.65 4.22 29.53
C ALA A 55 -3.11 4.66 28.15
N SER A 56 -3.74 5.84 28.04
CA SER A 56 -4.20 6.38 26.76
C SER A 56 -3.03 6.73 25.84
N LEU A 57 -1.94 7.27 26.38
CA LEU A 57 -0.71 7.57 25.64
C LEU A 57 -0.06 6.31 25.11
N VAL A 58 0.12 5.29 25.97
CA VAL A 58 0.71 4.01 25.59
C VAL A 58 -0.12 3.34 24.49
N LEU A 59 -1.44 3.28 24.66
CA LEU A 59 -2.32 2.64 23.69
C LEU A 59 -2.41 3.42 22.38
N SER A 60 -2.45 4.75 22.44
CA SER A 60 -2.42 5.60 21.24
C SER A 60 -1.13 5.40 20.45
N LEU A 61 0.02 5.31 21.14
CA LEU A 61 1.30 5.01 20.49
C LEU A 61 1.27 3.62 19.83
N LEU A 62 0.75 2.62 20.53
CA LEU A 62 0.66 1.24 20.05
C LEU A 62 -0.24 1.10 18.81
N ILE A 63 -1.24 1.97 18.65
CA ILE A 63 -2.11 2.02 17.47
C ILE A 63 -1.47 2.87 16.35
N LEU A 64 -0.99 4.07 16.67
CA LEU A 64 -0.49 5.02 15.66
C LEU A 64 0.83 4.58 15.03
N LEU A 65 1.72 3.94 15.80
CA LEU A 65 3.03 3.51 15.31
C LEU A 65 2.94 2.51 14.14
N PRO A 66 2.21 1.38 14.24
CA PRO A 66 2.10 0.46 13.12
C PRO A 66 1.33 1.08 11.95
N VAL A 67 0.30 1.91 12.21
CA VAL A 67 -0.43 2.62 11.15
C VAL A 67 0.50 3.54 10.37
N TYR A 68 1.37 4.28 11.06
CA TYR A 68 2.38 5.14 10.45
C TYR A 68 3.42 4.34 9.66
N LEU A 69 3.98 3.28 10.23
CA LEU A 69 4.99 2.45 9.57
C LEU A 69 4.46 1.82 8.28
N VAL A 70 3.25 1.27 8.32
CA VAL A 70 2.64 0.59 7.17
C VAL A 70 2.33 1.58 6.04
N HIS A 71 1.75 2.74 6.36
CA HIS A 71 1.36 3.72 5.34
C HIS A 71 2.54 4.55 4.81
N ARG A 72 3.66 4.60 5.53
CA ARG A 72 4.90 5.22 5.06
C ARG A 72 5.46 4.47 3.84
N ASP A 73 5.41 3.14 3.86
CA ASP A 73 5.98 2.30 2.80
C ASP A 73 4.97 2.06 1.66
N ASP A 74 3.68 1.87 2.00
CA ASP A 74 2.61 1.72 1.02
C ASP A 74 1.34 2.48 1.49
N PRO A 75 1.00 3.62 0.88
CA PRO A 75 -0.19 4.37 1.24
C PRO A 75 -1.50 3.62 0.97
N GLU A 76 -1.50 2.58 0.13
CA GLU A 76 -2.69 1.79 -0.19
C GLU A 76 -2.80 0.49 0.63
N ALA A 77 -1.92 0.30 1.62
CA ALA A 77 -1.92 -0.89 2.47
C ALA A 77 -3.28 -1.14 3.15
N TYR A 78 -4.02 -0.08 3.50
CA TYR A 78 -5.36 -0.23 4.09
C TYR A 78 -6.36 -0.93 3.16
N MET A 79 -6.21 -0.82 1.83
CA MET A 79 -7.11 -1.49 0.88
C MET A 79 -6.95 -3.01 0.97
N VAL A 80 -5.72 -3.49 1.16
CA VAL A 80 -5.41 -4.92 1.35
C VAL A 80 -5.98 -5.40 2.68
N TRP A 81 -5.79 -4.63 3.75
CA TRP A 81 -6.34 -4.95 5.07
C TRP A 81 -7.88 -5.01 5.02
N LEU A 82 -8.53 -4.01 4.43
CA LEU A 82 -9.99 -3.99 4.29
C LEU A 82 -10.49 -5.15 3.43
N ARG A 83 -9.81 -5.47 2.32
CA ARG A 83 -10.12 -6.67 1.52
C ARG A 83 -9.92 -7.95 2.32
N SER A 84 -8.90 -8.02 3.19
CA SER A 84 -8.63 -9.21 3.99
C SER A 84 -9.75 -9.52 4.99
N LEU A 85 -10.44 -8.49 5.51
CA LEU A 85 -11.59 -8.66 6.41
C LEU A 85 -12.79 -9.33 5.72
N PHE A 86 -12.96 -9.11 4.40
CA PHE A 86 -14.07 -9.65 3.63
C PHE A 86 -13.69 -10.82 2.72
N THR A 87 -12.39 -11.02 2.43
CA THR A 87 -11.86 -12.04 1.52
C THR A 87 -10.71 -12.77 2.20
N ALA A 88 -11.06 -13.76 3.02
CA ALA A 88 -10.10 -14.48 3.86
C ALA A 88 -9.16 -15.45 3.11
N ALA A 89 -9.33 -15.69 1.80
CA ALA A 89 -8.74 -16.88 1.16
C ALA A 89 -7.97 -16.66 -0.16
N ARG A 90 -7.74 -15.42 -0.63
CA ARG A 90 -7.07 -15.19 -1.94
C ARG A 90 -6.03 -14.07 -1.96
N LEU A 91 -5.53 -13.66 -0.81
CA LEU A 91 -4.43 -12.69 -0.74
C LEU A 91 -3.11 -13.46 -0.59
N THR A 92 -2.47 -13.74 -1.73
CA THR A 92 -1.14 -14.34 -1.77
C THR A 92 -0.09 -13.23 -1.78
N ALA A 93 0.83 -13.25 -0.82
CA ALA A 93 1.97 -12.34 -0.74
C ALA A 93 3.13 -12.80 -1.65
N SER A 94 2.84 -13.20 -2.89
CA SER A 94 3.88 -13.59 -3.84
C SER A 94 4.58 -12.34 -4.36
N ARG A 95 5.89 -12.26 -4.15
CA ARG A 95 6.72 -11.23 -4.77
C ARG A 95 6.76 -11.48 -6.27
N SER A 96 6.01 -10.69 -7.03
CA SER A 96 6.14 -10.64 -8.48
C SER A 96 7.50 -10.04 -8.85
N THR A 97 8.49 -10.88 -9.15
CA THR A 97 9.75 -10.41 -9.72
C THR A 97 9.57 -10.22 -11.23
N ARG A 98 9.69 -8.99 -11.72
CA ARG A 98 9.71 -8.72 -13.17
C ARG A 98 11.00 -9.30 -13.75
N ARG A 99 10.92 -10.50 -14.31
CA ARG A 99 12.04 -11.08 -15.07
C ARG A 99 11.95 -10.63 -16.52
N ARG A 100 13.07 -10.26 -17.14
CA ARG A 100 13.12 -10.00 -18.58
C ARG A 100 12.95 -11.35 -19.28
N VAL A 101 11.87 -11.51 -20.03
CA VAL A 101 11.67 -12.68 -20.89
C VAL A 101 11.95 -12.26 -22.33
N LEU A 102 12.86 -12.97 -22.97
CA LEU A 102 13.24 -12.76 -24.35
C LEU A 102 12.28 -13.61 -25.19
N MET A 103 11.35 -12.97 -25.90
CA MET A 103 10.53 -13.66 -26.89
C MET A 103 11.30 -13.73 -28.20
N LEU A 104 11.57 -14.94 -28.65
CA LEU A 104 12.07 -15.22 -29.98
C LEU A 104 10.87 -15.29 -30.93
N THR A 105 10.70 -14.26 -31.75
CA THR A 105 9.66 -14.26 -32.78
C THR A 105 10.29 -14.62 -34.13
N HIS A 106 9.69 -15.59 -34.82
CA HIS A 106 10.14 -16.00 -36.15
C HIS A 106 9.51 -15.08 -37.21
N ARG A 107 10.34 -14.29 -37.92
CA ARG A 107 9.89 -13.44 -39.03
C ARG A 107 9.94 -14.23 -40.33
N ALA A 108 8.93 -14.06 -41.18
CA ALA A 108 8.88 -14.65 -42.53
C ALA A 108 10.11 -14.19 -43.33
N GLY A 109 11.13 -15.05 -43.40
CA GLY A 109 12.47 -14.71 -43.90
C GLY A 109 13.60 -15.51 -43.27
N GLY A 110 13.37 -16.20 -42.14
CA GLY A 110 14.34 -17.11 -41.52
C GLY A 110 15.27 -16.46 -40.48
N ASP A 111 15.19 -15.14 -40.30
CA ASP A 111 15.96 -14.42 -39.28
C ASP A 111 15.22 -14.34 -37.93
N LEU A 112 15.92 -14.73 -36.87
CA LEU A 112 15.47 -14.68 -35.48
C LEU A 112 15.65 -13.27 -34.91
N HIS A 113 14.54 -12.58 -34.63
CA HIS A 113 14.57 -11.29 -33.95
C HIS A 113 14.25 -11.47 -32.45
N ILE A 114 15.15 -10.97 -31.60
CA ILE A 114 14.99 -10.96 -30.15
C ILE A 114 14.13 -9.74 -29.78
N GLN A 115 12.90 -9.96 -29.32
CA GLN A 115 12.10 -8.91 -28.68
C GLN A 115 12.04 -9.17 -27.17
N SER A 116 12.63 -8.28 -26.38
CA SER A 116 12.51 -8.35 -24.92
C SER A 116 11.14 -7.82 -24.52
N ILE A 117 10.27 -8.69 -24.02
CA ILE A 117 8.98 -8.30 -23.45
C ILE A 117 9.04 -8.51 -21.94
N PHE A 118 8.57 -7.54 -21.18
CA PHE A 118 8.44 -7.69 -19.73
C PHE A 118 7.23 -8.59 -19.46
N SER A 119 7.44 -9.88 -19.21
CA SER A 119 6.36 -10.75 -18.74
C SER A 119 6.39 -10.87 -17.22
N THR A 120 5.21 -10.73 -16.63
CA THR A 120 4.98 -10.99 -15.20
C THR A 120 4.71 -12.47 -15.05
N GLN A 121 5.62 -13.22 -14.42
CA GLN A 121 5.43 -14.65 -14.15
C GLN A 121 5.21 -14.85 -12.65
N GLU A 122 4.04 -15.39 -12.28
CA GLU A 122 3.71 -15.75 -10.89
C GLU A 122 4.46 -17.03 -10.51
N SER A 123 5.33 -16.96 -9.51
CA SER A 123 5.98 -18.13 -8.93
C SER A 123 5.13 -18.70 -7.81
N HIS A 124 4.59 -19.91 -8.00
CA HIS A 124 3.99 -20.72 -6.95
C HIS A 124 5.08 -21.57 -6.26
N PRO A 125 5.07 -21.68 -4.91
CA PRO A 125 5.90 -22.64 -4.17
C PRO A 125 5.39 -24.08 -4.32
#